data_AF-A0A4S9C631-F1
#
_entry.id   AF-A0A4S9C631-F1
#
_cell.length_a   1.000
_cell.length_b   1.000
_cell.length_c   1.000
_cell.angle_alpha   90.00
_cell.angle_beta   90.00
_cell.angle_gamma   90.00
#
_symmetry.space_group_name_H-M   'P 1'
#
loop_
_entity.id
_entity.type
_entity.pdbx_description
1 polymer ?
#
loop_
_entity_poly.entity_id
_entity_poly.type
_entity_poly.pdbx_seq_one_letter_code
_entity_poly.pdbx_strand_id
1 'polypeptide(L)'
;MAVSIWQRKRDLVYLIFFLTHIPIMFCVDLTPLYPVALKPAFMTDLRKWYITTYRDQFFSSPPAWFDTYIWLEALYHVPLSFWAVPALLRDDPKVPLHLLVFALEAGLTTLTCITDYLSWSGYSNNEKIELGKLYVPYLALAVFMGLDMFQRLSQGISRSSKTTKGDKSEELVDHDRTRVRPPRGRLIFHCGCVRRLAQKTCFTSNRLSSSDAIKKTSFLTALFSCFGSNKAPAPAPKISGPRCFRHESTGDHAIPLRAFVSTPPPYVQPQRP
;
A
#
# COMPACT_ATOMS: atom_id res chain seq x y z
N MET A 1 26.22 -6.95 8.65
CA MET A 1 25.91 -6.70 7.23
C MET A 1 24.42 -6.95 7.04
N ALA A 2 23.72 -6.06 6.35
CA ALA A 2 22.30 -6.28 6.04
C ALA A 2 22.15 -7.60 5.26
N VAL A 3 21.12 -8.37 5.59
CA VAL A 3 20.81 -9.60 4.85
C VAL A 3 20.51 -9.21 3.39
N SER A 4 21.01 -9.97 2.43
CA SER A 4 20.73 -9.69 1.02
C SER A 4 19.22 -9.72 0.74
N ILE A 5 18.73 -8.81 -0.11
CA ILE A 5 17.30 -8.70 -0.44
C ILE A 5 16.73 -9.98 -1.04
N TRP A 6 17.56 -10.79 -1.70
CA TRP A 6 17.18 -12.10 -2.25
C TRP A 6 16.74 -13.11 -1.18
N GLN A 7 17.21 -12.95 0.07
CA GLN A 7 16.77 -13.77 1.20
C GLN A 7 15.51 -13.19 1.86
N ARG A 8 15.29 -11.87 1.78
CA ARG A 8 14.10 -11.18 2.28
C ARG A 8 12.97 -11.20 1.25
N LYS A 9 12.38 -12.38 1.03
CA LYS A 9 11.35 -12.62 -0.01
C LYS A 9 10.17 -11.63 0.03
N ARG A 10 9.71 -11.22 1.23
CA ARG A 10 8.63 -10.22 1.38
C ARG A 10 9.07 -8.84 0.90
N ASP A 11 10.25 -8.41 1.32
CA ASP A 11 10.79 -7.09 0.98
C ASP A 11 11.14 -6.99 -0.51
N LEU A 12 11.53 -8.12 -1.13
CA LEU A 12 11.70 -8.20 -2.57
C LEU A 12 10.39 -7.96 -3.33
N VAL A 13 9.26 -8.50 -2.84
CA VAL A 13 7.94 -8.25 -3.44
C VAL A 13 7.58 -6.77 -3.34
N TYR A 14 7.80 -6.15 -2.18
CA TYR A 14 7.54 -4.72 -2.01
C TYR A 14 8.47 -3.86 -2.87
N LEU A 15 9.73 -4.25 -3.01
CA LEU A 15 10.68 -3.57 -3.89
C LEU A 15 10.20 -3.59 -5.34
N ILE A 16 9.82 -4.78 -5.85
CA ILE A 16 9.32 -4.91 -7.22
C ILE A 16 8.05 -4.07 -7.39
N PHE A 17 7.14 -4.11 -6.43
CA PHE A 17 5.95 -3.28 -6.43
C PHE A 17 6.30 -1.79 -6.57
N PHE A 18 7.11 -1.23 -5.68
CA PHE A 18 7.48 0.20 -5.75
C PHE A 18 8.22 0.56 -7.04
N LEU A 19 9.10 -0.32 -7.54
CA LEU A 19 9.79 -0.11 -8.82
C LEU A 19 8.83 -0.05 -10.01
N THR A 20 7.80 -0.89 -10.03
CA THR A 20 6.76 -0.85 -11.07
C THR A 20 5.73 0.24 -10.85
N HIS A 21 5.46 0.60 -9.60
CA HIS A 21 4.42 1.56 -9.23
C HIS A 21 4.83 3.00 -9.57
N ILE A 22 6.12 3.36 -9.41
CA ILE A 22 6.64 4.68 -9.79
C ILE A 22 6.29 5.05 -11.24
N PRO A 23 6.68 4.28 -12.28
CA PRO A 23 6.33 4.64 -13.65
C PRO A 23 4.82 4.58 -13.92
N ILE A 24 4.07 3.70 -13.25
CA ILE A 24 2.60 3.65 -13.38
C ILE A 24 1.97 4.95 -12.88
N MET A 25 2.34 5.42 -11.68
CA MET A 25 1.83 6.67 -11.12
C MET A 25 2.08 7.85 -12.07
N PHE A 26 3.30 7.99 -12.58
CA PHE A 26 3.62 9.10 -13.49
C PHE A 26 2.93 9.01 -14.84
N CYS A 27 2.75 7.80 -15.39
CA CYS A 27 2.20 7.60 -16.74
C CYS A 27 0.67 7.46 -16.78
N VAL A 28 0.03 7.09 -15.68
CA VAL A 28 -1.41 6.78 -15.63
C VAL A 28 -2.10 7.69 -14.65
N ASP A 29 -1.73 7.61 -13.37
CA ASP A 29 -2.49 8.19 -12.26
C ASP A 29 -2.37 9.73 -12.23
N LEU A 30 -1.15 10.25 -12.34
CA LEU A 30 -0.85 11.68 -12.30
C LEU A 30 -1.09 12.40 -13.61
N THR A 31 -1.44 11.68 -14.68
CA THR A 31 -1.72 12.24 -16.01
C THR A 31 -2.69 13.44 -16.01
N PRO A 32 -3.74 13.53 -15.16
CA PRO A 32 -4.62 14.70 -15.09
C PRO A 32 -3.93 15.97 -14.57
N LEU A 33 -2.86 15.84 -13.78
CA LEU A 33 -2.13 16.98 -13.20
C LEU A 33 -1.15 17.62 -14.19
N TYR A 34 -0.79 16.93 -15.27
CA TYR A 34 0.16 17.47 -16.25
C TYR A 34 -0.48 18.60 -17.07
N PRO A 35 0.23 19.73 -17.26
CA PRO A 35 -0.17 20.70 -18.25
C PRO A 35 -0.07 20.08 -19.64
N VAL A 36 -0.92 20.52 -20.57
CA VAL A 36 -0.99 19.97 -21.94
C VAL A 36 0.37 19.93 -22.64
N ALA A 37 1.24 20.91 -22.38
CA ALA A 37 2.58 21.00 -22.96
C ALA A 37 3.53 19.87 -22.54
N LEU A 38 3.35 19.29 -21.35
CA LEU A 38 4.22 18.23 -20.81
C LEU A 38 3.62 16.84 -20.99
N LYS A 39 2.42 16.75 -21.56
CA LYS A 39 1.68 15.49 -21.71
C LYS A 39 2.02 14.83 -23.05
N PRO A 40 2.81 13.75 -23.08
CA PRO A 40 3.11 13.02 -24.31
C PRO A 40 1.86 12.35 -24.88
N ALA A 41 1.86 12.15 -26.20
CA ALA A 41 0.73 11.52 -26.91
C ALA A 41 0.39 10.12 -26.35
N PHE A 42 1.40 9.31 -26.05
CA PHE A 42 1.20 7.94 -25.57
C PHE A 42 0.37 7.87 -24.28
N MET A 43 0.50 8.85 -23.36
CA MET A 43 -0.29 8.87 -22.12
C MET A 43 -1.77 9.09 -22.41
N THR A 44 -2.07 9.90 -23.43
CA THR A 44 -3.45 10.12 -23.89
C THR A 44 -4.01 8.88 -24.56
N ASP A 45 -3.21 8.21 -25.40
CA ASP A 45 -3.64 7.01 -26.12
C ASP A 45 -3.82 5.82 -25.16
N LEU A 46 -2.92 5.65 -24.20
CA LEU A 46 -3.05 4.67 -23.12
C LEU A 46 -4.33 4.90 -22.31
N ARG A 47 -4.63 6.14 -21.94
CA ARG A 47 -5.87 6.48 -21.23
C ARG A 47 -7.11 6.20 -22.06
N LYS A 48 -7.11 6.56 -23.35
CA LYS A 48 -8.22 6.25 -24.25
C LYS A 48 -8.45 4.74 -24.34
N TRP A 49 -7.38 3.97 -24.57
CA TRP A 49 -7.44 2.51 -24.59
C TRP A 49 -8.02 1.95 -23.29
N TYR A 50 -7.55 2.43 -22.13
CA TYR A 50 -8.01 2.02 -20.82
C TYR A 50 -9.51 2.29 -20.63
N ILE A 51 -9.97 3.51 -20.93
CA ILE A 51 -11.40 3.88 -20.84
C ILE A 51 -12.25 3.03 -21.79
N THR A 52 -11.78 2.76 -23.00
CA THR A 52 -12.54 1.93 -23.96
C THR A 52 -12.61 0.46 -23.56
N THR A 53 -11.59 -0.05 -22.86
CA THR A 53 -11.49 -1.46 -22.48
C THR A 53 -12.25 -1.75 -21.19
N TYR A 54 -12.10 -0.89 -20.18
CA TYR A 54 -12.66 -1.11 -18.84
C TYR A 54 -13.91 -0.26 -18.57
N ARG A 55 -14.13 0.84 -19.30
CA ARG A 55 -15.21 1.81 -19.00
C ARG A 55 -15.13 2.34 -17.57
N ASP A 56 -13.91 2.56 -17.08
CA ASP A 56 -13.71 3.07 -15.73
C ASP A 56 -14.17 4.54 -15.64
N GLN A 57 -15.16 4.81 -14.76
CA GLN A 57 -15.72 6.15 -14.59
C GLN A 57 -14.74 7.11 -13.92
N PHE A 58 -13.80 6.63 -13.12
CA PHE A 58 -12.83 7.50 -12.45
C PHE A 58 -11.96 8.28 -13.46
N PHE A 59 -11.79 7.74 -14.67
CA PHE A 59 -10.99 8.38 -15.72
C PHE A 59 -11.81 9.11 -16.78
N SER A 60 -13.14 8.97 -16.77
CA SER A 60 -14.04 9.61 -17.75
C SER A 60 -14.97 10.65 -17.13
N SER A 61 -15.47 10.40 -15.92
CA SER A 61 -16.33 11.29 -15.14
C SER A 61 -16.00 11.17 -13.64
N PRO A 62 -14.80 11.60 -13.19
CA PRO A 62 -14.39 11.43 -11.81
C PRO A 62 -15.34 12.14 -10.83
N PRO A 63 -15.65 11.51 -9.69
CA PRO A 63 -16.30 12.20 -8.59
C PRO A 63 -15.32 13.18 -7.94
N ALA A 64 -15.82 14.25 -7.32
CA ALA A 64 -14.98 15.32 -6.76
C ALA A 64 -13.98 14.84 -5.69
N TRP A 65 -14.29 13.77 -4.96
CA TRP A 65 -13.37 13.20 -3.97
C TRP A 65 -12.16 12.49 -4.62
N PHE A 66 -12.28 12.04 -5.87
CA PHE A 66 -11.21 11.32 -6.56
C PHE A 66 -10.00 12.21 -6.82
N ASP A 67 -10.21 13.50 -7.07
CA ASP A 67 -9.13 14.49 -7.20
C ASP A 67 -8.27 14.55 -5.94
N THR A 68 -8.86 14.35 -4.76
CA THR A 68 -8.11 14.29 -3.50
C THR A 68 -7.16 13.10 -3.47
N TYR A 69 -7.56 11.95 -4.02
CA TYR A 69 -6.71 10.76 -4.10
C TYR A 69 -5.56 10.94 -5.09
N ILE A 70 -5.81 11.58 -6.23
CA ILE A 70 -4.74 11.93 -7.19
C ILE A 70 -3.69 12.83 -6.51
N TRP A 71 -4.11 13.82 -5.74
CA TRP A 71 -3.19 14.67 -4.98
C TRP A 71 -2.45 13.91 -3.89
N LEU A 72 -3.12 12.96 -3.22
CA LEU A 72 -2.51 12.12 -2.22
C LEU A 72 -1.42 11.23 -2.85
N GLU A 73 -1.69 10.62 -4.01
CA GLU A 73 -0.70 9.88 -4.78
C GLU A 73 0.50 10.77 -5.15
N ALA A 74 0.24 11.98 -5.64
CA ALA A 74 1.29 12.92 -6.02
C ALA A 74 2.17 13.38 -4.85
N LEU A 75 1.55 13.72 -3.70
CA LEU A 75 2.22 14.37 -2.58
C LEU A 75 2.76 13.40 -1.53
N TYR A 76 2.18 12.19 -1.44
CA TYR A 76 2.57 11.19 -0.45
C TYR A 76 3.10 9.92 -1.09
N HIS A 77 2.38 9.29 -2.04
CA HIS A 77 2.82 8.00 -2.61
C HIS A 77 4.11 8.16 -3.41
N VAL A 78 4.22 9.20 -4.24
CA VAL A 78 5.40 9.42 -5.08
C VAL A 78 6.67 9.65 -4.23
N PRO A 79 6.73 10.63 -3.32
CA PRO A 79 7.93 10.83 -2.50
C PRO A 79 8.28 9.59 -1.67
N LEU A 80 7.26 8.92 -1.12
CA LEU A 80 7.49 7.72 -0.34
C LEU A 80 8.02 6.57 -1.19
N SER A 81 7.50 6.36 -2.40
CA SER A 81 7.94 5.29 -3.29
C SER A 81 9.40 5.46 -3.69
N PHE A 82 9.82 6.69 -3.99
CA PHE A 82 11.24 7.01 -4.25
C PHE A 82 12.14 6.76 -3.05
N TRP A 83 11.65 7.03 -1.83
CA TRP A 83 12.38 6.74 -0.61
C TRP A 83 12.41 5.23 -0.29
N ALA A 84 11.31 4.52 -0.54
CA ALA A 84 11.12 3.11 -0.18
C ALA A 84 12.07 2.19 -0.95
N VAL A 85 12.36 2.48 -2.23
CA VAL A 85 13.26 1.67 -3.07
C VAL A 85 14.67 1.52 -2.42
N PRO A 86 15.42 2.60 -2.16
CA PRO A 86 16.72 2.50 -1.49
C PRO A 86 16.60 2.06 -0.03
N ALA A 87 15.51 2.42 0.67
CA ALA A 87 15.28 2.00 2.06
C ALA A 87 15.11 0.47 2.20
N LEU A 88 14.38 -0.17 1.28
CA LEU A 88 14.21 -1.61 1.21
C LEU A 88 15.51 -2.34 0.86
N LEU A 89 16.32 -1.76 -0.03
CA LEU A 89 17.63 -2.33 -0.39
C LEU A 89 18.59 -2.34 0.81
N ARG A 90 18.62 -1.26 1.59
CA ARG A 90 19.52 -1.10 2.76
C ARG A 90 19.00 -1.70 4.07
N ASP A 91 17.78 -2.25 4.08
CA ASP A 91 17.13 -2.77 5.29
C ASP A 91 16.92 -1.70 6.37
N ASP A 92 16.40 -0.53 5.97
CA ASP A 92 16.23 0.59 6.89
C ASP A 92 15.21 0.26 8.00
N PRO A 93 15.55 0.47 9.29
CA PRO A 93 14.66 0.15 10.41
C PRO A 93 13.35 0.95 10.40
N LYS A 94 13.26 2.05 9.63
CA LYS A 94 12.05 2.87 9.49
C LYS A 94 11.08 2.34 8.42
N VAL A 95 11.48 1.35 7.61
CA VAL A 95 10.61 0.75 6.58
C VAL A 95 9.27 0.31 7.15
N PRO A 96 9.19 -0.41 8.29
CA PRO A 96 7.89 -0.83 8.85
C PRO A 96 6.97 0.33 9.21
N LEU A 97 7.51 1.47 9.65
CA LEU A 97 6.68 2.62 10.00
C LEU A 97 6.05 3.23 8.74
N HIS A 98 6.87 3.53 7.74
CA HIS A 98 6.42 4.22 6.54
C HIS A 98 5.54 3.33 5.64
N LEU A 99 5.90 2.07 5.44
CA LEU A 99 5.10 1.15 4.63
C LEU A 99 3.77 0.80 5.31
N LEU A 100 3.67 0.87 6.64
CA LEU A 100 2.39 0.69 7.33
C LEU A 100 1.41 1.82 7.00
N VAL A 101 1.87 3.07 7.06
CA VAL A 101 1.03 4.24 6.74
C VAL A 101 0.60 4.20 5.27
N PHE A 102 1.54 3.89 4.36
CA PHE A 102 1.23 3.67 2.95
C PHE A 102 0.20 2.57 2.72
N ALA A 103 0.42 1.39 3.31
CA ALA A 103 -0.46 0.25 3.14
C ALA A 103 -1.88 0.53 3.64
N LEU A 104 -2.00 1.24 4.78
CA LEU A 104 -3.30 1.63 5.31
C LEU A 104 -4.01 2.60 4.37
N GLU A 105 -3.33 3.65 3.95
CA GLU A 105 -3.92 4.70 3.14
C GLU A 105 -4.24 4.20 1.72
N ALA A 106 -3.29 3.54 1.04
CA ALA A 106 -3.53 2.88 -0.26
C ALA A 106 -4.63 1.81 -0.18
N GLY A 107 -4.71 1.08 0.94
CA GLY A 107 -5.77 0.11 1.17
C GLY A 107 -7.15 0.77 1.30
N LEU A 108 -7.23 1.88 2.04
CA LEU A 108 -8.47 2.63 2.21
C LEU A 108 -8.94 3.28 0.90
N THR A 109 -8.05 3.95 0.16
CA THR A 109 -8.39 4.57 -1.12
C THR A 109 -8.83 3.53 -2.14
N THR A 110 -8.11 2.41 -2.24
CA THR A 110 -8.49 1.29 -3.13
C THR A 110 -9.83 0.68 -2.72
N LEU A 111 -10.06 0.47 -1.41
CA LEU A 111 -11.32 -0.05 -0.91
C LEU A 111 -12.49 0.90 -1.24
N THR A 112 -12.31 2.21 -1.09
CA THR A 112 -13.33 3.20 -1.45
C THR A 112 -13.66 3.15 -2.95
N CYS A 113 -12.65 3.04 -3.82
CA CYS A 113 -12.87 2.87 -5.26
C CYS A 113 -13.63 1.56 -5.56
N ILE A 114 -13.30 0.47 -4.87
CA ILE A 114 -14.01 -0.81 -5.00
C ILE A 114 -15.48 -0.67 -4.61
N THR A 115 -15.75 -0.07 -3.46
CA THR A 115 -17.14 0.12 -3.00
C THR A 115 -17.93 1.01 -3.96
N ASP A 116 -17.30 2.03 -4.53
CA ASP A 116 -17.94 2.97 -5.45
C ASP A 116 -18.26 2.29 -6.79
N TYR A 117 -17.31 1.61 -7.44
CA TYR A 117 -17.62 0.97 -8.73
C TYR A 117 -18.60 -0.20 -8.61
N LEU A 118 -18.62 -0.89 -7.46
CA LEU A 118 -19.62 -1.92 -7.20
C LEU A 118 -21.04 -1.32 -7.11
N SER A 119 -21.16 -0.06 -6.69
CA SER A 119 -22.43 0.65 -6.62
C SER A 119 -22.94 1.19 -7.98
N TRP A 120 -22.08 1.29 -8.99
CA TRP A 120 -22.46 1.86 -10.29
C TRP A 120 -23.60 1.08 -10.96
N SER A 121 -24.60 1.83 -11.44
CA SER A 121 -25.71 1.35 -12.26
C SER A 121 -25.33 1.31 -13.75
N GLY A 122 -25.91 0.37 -14.52
CA GLY A 122 -25.65 0.27 -15.96
C GLY A 122 -24.39 -0.52 -16.35
N TYR A 123 -23.76 -1.20 -15.39
CA TYR A 123 -22.62 -2.09 -15.59
C TYR A 123 -23.03 -3.54 -15.37
N SER A 124 -22.65 -4.42 -16.28
CA SER A 124 -22.79 -5.86 -16.11
C SER A 124 -21.86 -6.39 -15.01
N ASN A 125 -22.21 -7.53 -14.42
CA ASN A 125 -21.34 -8.19 -13.45
C ASN A 125 -19.97 -8.55 -14.04
N ASN A 126 -19.92 -8.87 -15.34
CA ASN A 126 -18.66 -9.17 -16.03
C ASN A 126 -17.76 -7.94 -16.12
N GLU A 127 -18.29 -6.77 -16.48
CA GLU A 127 -17.52 -5.52 -16.49
C GLU A 127 -16.97 -5.19 -15.09
N LYS A 128 -17.79 -5.37 -14.04
CA LYS A 128 -17.35 -5.19 -12.64
C LYS A 128 -16.25 -6.17 -12.22
N ILE A 129 -16.30 -7.41 -12.72
CA ILE A 129 -15.24 -8.40 -12.49
C ILE A 129 -13.96 -8.02 -13.22
N GLU A 130 -14.05 -7.55 -14.47
CA GLU A 130 -12.88 -7.08 -15.23
C GLU A 130 -12.21 -5.89 -14.54
N LEU A 131 -12.98 -4.93 -14.01
CA LEU A 131 -12.44 -3.87 -13.14
C LEU A 131 -11.81 -4.45 -11.87
N GLY A 132 -12.51 -5.38 -11.23
CA GLY A 132 -12.03 -6.03 -10.02
C GLY A 132 -10.66 -6.70 -10.17
N LYS A 133 -10.33 -7.22 -11.36
CA LYS A 133 -9.00 -7.79 -11.64
C LYS A 133 -7.87 -6.75 -11.53
N LEU A 134 -8.17 -5.47 -11.72
CA LEU A 134 -7.22 -4.38 -11.54
C LEU A 134 -7.13 -3.95 -10.08
N TYR A 135 -8.25 -3.66 -9.42
CA TYR A 135 -8.25 -3.09 -8.06
C TYR A 135 -7.99 -4.11 -6.95
N VAL A 136 -8.54 -5.33 -7.05
CA VAL A 136 -8.48 -6.33 -5.96
C VAL A 136 -7.05 -6.78 -5.65
N PRO A 137 -6.15 -7.02 -6.62
CA PRO A 137 -4.76 -7.32 -6.32
C PRO A 137 -4.05 -6.18 -5.56
N TYR A 138 -4.33 -4.92 -5.88
CA TYR A 138 -3.74 -3.79 -5.16
C TYR A 138 -4.22 -3.75 -3.70
N LEU A 139 -5.53 -3.93 -3.47
CA LEU A 139 -6.07 -4.02 -2.12
C LEU A 139 -5.46 -5.20 -1.34
N ALA A 140 -5.36 -6.37 -1.96
CA ALA A 140 -4.78 -7.55 -1.33
C ALA A 140 -3.31 -7.33 -0.94
N LEU A 141 -2.53 -6.69 -1.81
CA LEU A 141 -1.14 -6.33 -1.53
C LEU A 141 -1.04 -5.32 -0.39
N ALA A 142 -1.89 -4.28 -0.39
CA ALA A 142 -1.94 -3.27 0.67
C ALA A 142 -2.26 -3.90 2.03
N VAL A 143 -3.29 -4.75 2.12
CA VAL A 143 -3.64 -5.45 3.36
C VAL A 143 -2.50 -6.36 3.83
N PHE A 144 -1.90 -7.13 2.93
CA PHE A 144 -0.78 -8.00 3.26
C PHE A 144 0.44 -7.21 3.77
N MET A 145 0.81 -6.13 3.08
CA MET A 145 1.90 -5.24 3.48
C MET A 145 1.62 -4.61 4.84
N GLY A 146 0.41 -4.11 5.06
CA GLY A 146 0.00 -3.48 6.33
C GLY A 146 0.12 -4.44 7.51
N LEU A 147 -0.39 -5.67 7.37
CA LEU A 147 -0.26 -6.70 8.42
C LEU A 147 1.19 -7.07 8.69
N ASP A 148 2.01 -7.25 7.65
CA ASP A 148 3.44 -7.56 7.79
C ASP A 148 4.20 -6.44 8.52
N MET A 149 3.95 -5.18 8.14
CA MET A 149 4.60 -4.03 8.78
C MET A 149 4.14 -3.84 10.23
N PHE A 150 2.85 -4.00 10.49
CA PHE A 150 2.28 -3.94 11.84
C PHE A 150 2.91 -5.00 12.77
N GLN A 151 3.07 -6.23 12.27
CA GLN A 151 3.71 -7.31 13.02
C GLN A 151 5.18 -7.00 13.33
N ARG A 152 5.95 -6.51 12.34
CA ARG A 152 7.35 -6.13 12.54
C ARG A 152 7.50 -5.01 13.57
N LEU A 153 6.66 -3.98 13.48
CA LEU A 153 6.68 -2.86 14.42
C LEU A 153 6.32 -3.30 15.84
N SER A 154 5.25 -4.10 15.99
CA SER A 154 4.81 -4.63 17.28
C SER A 154 5.88 -5.49 17.96
N GLN A 155 6.60 -6.31 17.19
CA GLN A 155 7.72 -7.09 17.70
C GLN A 155 8.89 -6.20 18.13
N GLY A 156 9.17 -5.12 17.40
CA GLY A 156 10.19 -4.13 17.76
C GLY A 156 9.90 -3.46 19.09
N ILE A 157 8.67 -2.96 19.27
CA ILE A 157 8.22 -2.33 20.52
C ILE A 157 8.26 -3.32 21.69
N SER A 158 7.77 -4.54 21.46
CA SER A 158 7.78 -5.59 22.49
C SER A 158 9.19 -5.94 22.97
N ARG A 159 10.17 -5.99 22.07
CA ARG A 159 11.59 -6.24 22.42
C ARG A 159 12.18 -5.08 23.22
N SER A 160 11.95 -3.84 22.78
CA SER A 160 12.42 -2.64 23.49
C SER A 160 11.88 -2.57 24.92
N SER A 161 10.59 -2.88 25.12
CA SER A 161 9.97 -2.88 26.45
C SER A 161 10.59 -3.89 27.43
N LYS A 162 11.09 -5.04 26.93
CA LYS A 162 11.73 -6.08 27.75
C LYS A 162 13.14 -5.66 28.19
N THR A 163 13.91 -5.05 27.28
CA THR A 163 15.26 -4.55 27.59
C THR A 163 15.22 -3.52 28.71
N THR A 164 14.28 -2.57 28.66
CA THR A 164 14.14 -1.53 29.71
C THR A 164 13.74 -2.11 31.08
N LYS A 165 13.00 -3.23 31.12
CA LYS A 165 12.68 -3.91 32.38
C LYS A 165 13.87 -4.69 32.95
N GLY A 166 14.65 -5.33 32.09
CA GLY A 166 15.86 -6.07 32.50
C GLY A 166 16.91 -5.16 33.13
N ASP A 167 17.19 -4.03 32.48
CA ASP A 167 18.18 -3.04 32.95
C ASP A 167 17.80 -2.45 34.32
N LYS A 168 16.52 -2.10 34.51
CA LYS A 168 16.01 -1.65 35.82
C LYS A 168 16.06 -2.71 36.90
N SER A 169 15.86 -3.99 36.56
CA SER A 169 15.99 -5.08 37.55
C SER A 169 17.44 -5.40 37.90
N GLU A 170 18.38 -5.15 36.99
CA GLU A 170 19.82 -5.35 37.24
C GLU A 170 20.38 -4.19 38.10
N GLU A 171 19.99 -2.95 37.81
CA GLU A 171 20.35 -1.76 38.59
C GLU A 171 19.76 -1.78 40.01
N LEU A 172 18.52 -2.28 40.18
CA LEU A 172 17.91 -2.46 41.52
C LEU A 172 18.54 -3.60 42.34
N VAL A 173 19.23 -4.56 41.71
CA VAL A 173 19.91 -5.66 42.40
C VAL A 173 21.34 -5.27 42.79
N ASP A 174 22.00 -4.34 42.08
CA ASP A 174 23.38 -3.94 42.38
C ASP A 174 23.50 -2.94 43.55
N HIS A 175 22.40 -2.29 43.96
CA HIS A 175 22.43 -1.35 45.09
C HIS A 175 22.52 -2.01 46.49
N ASP A 176 22.46 -3.35 46.59
CA ASP A 176 22.66 -4.10 47.86
C ASP A 176 24.07 -4.73 47.98
N ARG A 177 25.05 -4.27 47.18
CA ARG A 177 26.44 -4.76 47.24
C ARG A 177 27.49 -3.69 47.53
N THR A 178 27.19 -2.73 48.39
CA THR A 178 28.20 -1.90 49.06
C THR A 178 28.27 -2.21 50.56
N ARG A 179 28.69 -3.42 50.93
CA ARG A 179 29.28 -3.69 52.25
C ARG A 179 30.61 -4.42 52.13
N VAL A 180 31.66 -3.62 52.25
CA VAL A 180 32.95 -3.87 52.93
C VAL A 180 33.45 -5.33 52.95
N ARG A 181 34.51 -5.60 52.19
CA ARG A 181 35.59 -6.49 52.64
C ARG A 181 36.96 -5.95 52.21
N PRO A 182 37.84 -5.63 53.17
CA PRO A 182 39.24 -6.00 53.09
C PRO A 182 39.50 -7.11 54.13
N PRO A 183 40.46 -8.04 53.93
CA PRO A 183 41.86 -7.66 54.08
C PRO A 183 42.88 -8.42 53.21
N ARG A 184 44.08 -7.83 53.15
CA ARG A 184 45.44 -8.43 53.13
C ARG A 184 45.72 -9.54 52.11
N GLY A 185 46.62 -9.24 51.18
CA GLY A 185 47.08 -10.17 50.16
C GLY A 185 48.05 -11.25 50.63
N ARG A 186 48.32 -12.19 49.73
CA ARG A 186 49.60 -12.88 49.51
C ARG A 186 49.48 -13.79 48.27
N LEU A 187 50.35 -13.50 47.30
CA LEU A 187 51.05 -14.33 46.31
C LEU A 187 50.73 -15.84 46.12
N ILE A 188 50.90 -16.26 44.85
CA ILE A 188 51.25 -17.58 44.24
C ILE A 188 50.17 -18.68 44.08
N PHE A 189 49.77 -19.04 42.84
CA PHE A 189 50.30 -20.17 42.02
C PHE A 189 49.45 -20.42 40.76
N HIS A 190 50.12 -20.99 39.76
CA HIS A 190 49.74 -21.34 38.39
C HIS A 190 48.63 -22.41 38.25
N CYS A 191 48.25 -22.68 36.99
CA CYS A 191 47.43 -23.78 36.43
C CYS A 191 45.94 -23.42 36.29
N GLY A 192 45.26 -23.45 35.14
CA GLY A 192 45.48 -24.17 33.89
C GLY A 192 44.11 -24.68 33.40
N CYS A 193 43.88 -24.67 32.09
CA CYS A 193 42.91 -25.52 31.38
C CYS A 193 41.40 -25.12 31.29
N VAL A 194 41.03 -24.60 30.11
CA VAL A 194 40.02 -25.15 29.16
C VAL A 194 38.80 -25.92 29.70
N ARG A 195 37.58 -25.40 29.45
CA ARG A 195 36.32 -26.11 29.08
C ARG A 195 35.50 -25.14 28.24
N ARG A 196 35.13 -25.30 26.95
CA ARG A 196 34.63 -26.40 26.10
C ARG A 196 33.25 -26.97 26.53
N LEU A 197 32.22 -26.48 25.82
CA LEU A 197 30.99 -27.14 25.32
C LEU A 197 30.28 -28.24 26.12
N ALA A 198 28.98 -28.01 26.36
CA ALA A 198 27.86 -28.98 26.27
C ALA A 198 26.57 -28.15 26.00
N GLN A 199 25.85 -28.19 24.86
CA GLN A 199 25.03 -29.27 24.26
C GLN A 199 24.15 -29.99 25.31
N LYS A 200 22.84 -30.21 25.16
CA LYS A 200 22.00 -30.44 23.97
C LYS A 200 20.50 -30.49 24.37
N THR A 201 19.64 -29.90 23.54
CA THR A 201 18.33 -30.38 23.02
C THR A 201 17.36 -31.20 23.90
N CYS A 202 16.10 -30.75 23.99
CA CYS A 202 14.91 -31.51 23.54
C CYS A 202 13.62 -30.64 23.63
N PHE A 203 13.03 -30.24 22.50
CA PHE A 203 11.61 -30.56 22.26
C PHE A 203 11.31 -30.50 20.76
N THR A 204 10.57 -31.53 20.36
CA THR A 204 10.26 -32.01 19.03
C THR A 204 9.06 -31.32 18.40
N SER A 205 9.15 -31.22 17.06
CA SER A 205 8.07 -31.34 16.07
C SER A 205 6.90 -30.36 16.13
N ASN A 206 6.85 -29.47 15.14
CA ASN A 206 5.88 -29.68 14.06
C ASN A 206 6.41 -29.20 12.72
N ARG A 207 6.55 -30.19 11.83
CA ARG A 207 6.95 -30.11 10.44
C ARG A 207 5.70 -29.72 9.65
N LEU A 208 5.56 -28.44 9.29
CA LEU A 208 4.54 -28.01 8.33
C LEU A 208 5.09 -28.14 6.92
N SER A 209 4.35 -28.95 6.16
CA SER A 209 4.68 -29.53 4.87
C SER A 209 4.95 -28.50 3.79
N SER A 210 5.93 -28.85 2.97
CA SER A 210 6.30 -28.25 1.70
C SER A 210 5.17 -28.41 0.67
N SER A 211 4.20 -27.49 0.65
CA SER A 211 3.14 -27.49 -0.36
C SER A 211 2.61 -26.08 -0.68
N ASP A 212 3.46 -25.07 -0.96
CA ASP A 212 2.97 -23.74 -1.40
C ASP A 212 3.93 -23.00 -2.35
N ALA A 213 4.76 -23.75 -3.08
CA ALA A 213 5.68 -23.19 -4.06
C ALA A 213 5.05 -22.96 -5.46
N ILE A 214 3.80 -23.37 -5.69
CA ILE A 214 3.18 -23.41 -7.03
C ILE A 214 2.14 -22.28 -7.26
N LYS A 215 1.74 -21.50 -6.23
CA LYS A 215 0.80 -20.37 -6.41
C LYS A 215 1.44 -18.99 -6.55
N LYS A 216 2.76 -18.86 -6.39
CA LYS A 216 3.45 -17.55 -6.35
C LYS A 216 3.67 -16.89 -7.72
N THR A 217 3.49 -17.63 -8.80
CA THR A 217 3.64 -17.13 -10.18
C THR A 217 2.39 -16.43 -10.71
N SER A 218 1.26 -16.48 -9.98
CA SER A 218 -0.01 -15.90 -10.47
C SER A 218 -0.12 -14.39 -10.25
N PHE A 219 0.44 -13.86 -9.16
CA PHE A 219 0.21 -12.47 -8.74
C PHE A 219 1.04 -11.44 -9.54
N LEU A 220 2.32 -11.73 -9.78
CA LEU A 220 3.18 -10.92 -10.67
C LEU A 220 2.72 -11.01 -12.13
N THR A 221 2.21 -12.18 -12.54
CA THR A 221 1.66 -12.35 -13.89
C THR A 221 0.34 -11.61 -14.05
N ALA A 222 -0.51 -11.48 -13.02
CA ALA A 222 -1.73 -10.67 -13.11
C ALA A 222 -1.42 -9.17 -13.33
N LEU A 223 -0.40 -8.64 -12.64
CA LEU A 223 0.06 -7.26 -12.81
C LEU A 223 0.67 -7.01 -14.21
N PHE A 224 1.42 -7.96 -14.76
CA PHE A 224 2.00 -7.84 -16.11
C PHE A 224 1.02 -8.21 -17.25
N SER A 225 0.09 -9.15 -17.02
CA SER A 225 -0.83 -9.67 -18.04
C SER A 225 -1.89 -8.63 -18.46
N CYS A 226 -2.26 -7.72 -17.56
CA CYS A 226 -3.19 -6.63 -17.90
C CYS A 226 -2.59 -5.58 -18.86
N PHE A 227 -1.27 -5.47 -18.94
CA PHE A 227 -0.58 -4.49 -19.80
C PHE A 227 -0.06 -5.08 -21.13
N GLY A 228 -0.26 -6.38 -21.37
CA GLY A 228 0.48 -7.12 -22.39
C GLY A 228 -0.35 -7.82 -23.48
N SER A 229 -1.51 -7.30 -23.90
CA SER A 229 -2.25 -7.86 -25.05
C SER A 229 -2.50 -6.82 -26.14
N ASN A 230 -1.55 -6.71 -27.08
CA ASN A 230 -1.74 -6.05 -28.36
C ASN A 230 -2.78 -6.83 -29.19
N LYS A 231 -4.07 -6.55 -28.99
CA LYS A 231 -5.10 -6.87 -29.98
C LYS A 231 -5.46 -5.60 -30.73
N ALA A 232 -5.39 -5.68 -32.06
CA ALA A 232 -5.68 -4.60 -32.98
C ALA A 232 -7.11 -4.05 -32.75
N PRO A 233 -7.32 -2.72 -32.81
CA PRO A 233 -8.62 -2.11 -32.61
C PRO A 233 -9.57 -2.45 -33.78
N ALA A 234 -10.79 -2.89 -33.44
CA ALA A 234 -11.88 -3.04 -34.39
C ALA A 234 -12.41 -1.66 -34.86
N PRO A 235 -12.94 -1.54 -36.09
CA PRO A 235 -13.36 -0.25 -36.63
C PRO A 235 -14.65 0.29 -35.98
N ALA A 236 -14.69 1.61 -35.80
CA ALA A 236 -15.77 2.34 -35.13
C ALA A 236 -17.10 2.35 -35.92
N PRO A 237 -18.27 2.27 -35.25
CA PRO A 237 -19.55 2.49 -35.90
C PRO A 237 -19.83 3.99 -36.09
N LYS A 238 -20.38 4.35 -37.25
CA LYS A 238 -20.85 5.70 -37.58
C LYS A 238 -22.19 5.95 -36.90
N ILE A 239 -22.31 7.01 -36.11
CA ILE A 239 -23.59 7.49 -35.58
C ILE A 239 -23.83 8.91 -36.06
N SER A 240 -24.90 9.09 -36.82
CA SER A 240 -25.46 10.37 -37.27
C SER A 240 -26.23 11.06 -36.13
N GLY A 241 -26.14 12.39 -36.02
CA GLY A 241 -27.06 13.21 -35.21
C GLY A 241 -28.48 13.27 -35.81
N PRO A 242 -29.35 14.26 -35.48
CA PRO A 242 -29.17 15.44 -34.61
C PRO A 242 -30.38 15.78 -33.68
N ARG A 243 -30.23 16.74 -32.74
CA ARG A 243 -30.98 18.03 -32.64
C ARG A 243 -31.02 18.64 -31.22
N CYS A 244 -30.94 19.98 -31.24
CA CYS A 244 -31.00 20.94 -30.15
C CYS A 244 -32.23 20.82 -29.22
N PHE A 245 -32.07 21.22 -27.95
CA PHE A 245 -33.12 21.88 -27.17
C PHE A 245 -32.58 23.05 -26.33
N ARG A 246 -33.52 23.96 -26.07
CA ARG A 246 -33.44 25.40 -25.83
C ARG A 246 -33.33 25.72 -24.32
N HIS A 247 -32.64 26.82 -24.00
CA HIS A 247 -32.59 27.43 -22.67
C HIS A 247 -33.96 28.02 -22.29
N GLU A 248 -34.48 27.72 -21.10
CA GLU A 248 -35.63 28.42 -20.52
C GLU A 248 -35.23 29.10 -19.19
N SER A 249 -35.80 30.28 -19.00
CA SER A 249 -35.40 31.35 -18.09
C SER A 249 -35.95 31.20 -16.68
N THR A 250 -35.12 31.61 -15.73
CA THR A 250 -35.36 32.14 -14.37
C THR A 250 -36.78 32.54 -13.97
N GLY A 251 -37.14 32.17 -12.73
CA GLY A 251 -38.17 32.82 -11.91
C GLY A 251 -38.47 32.05 -10.62
N ASP A 252 -37.85 32.40 -9.49
CA ASP A 252 -38.55 33.00 -8.34
C ASP A 252 -37.68 33.17 -7.08
N HIS A 253 -37.94 34.28 -6.40
CA HIS A 253 -37.29 34.73 -5.15
C HIS A 253 -38.07 34.25 -3.93
N ALA A 254 -37.48 33.39 -3.09
CA ALA A 254 -37.87 33.28 -1.68
C ALA A 254 -36.79 32.52 -0.87
N ILE A 255 -35.84 33.27 -0.32
CA ILE A 255 -35.01 32.80 0.80
C ILE A 255 -35.76 33.10 2.10
N PRO A 256 -35.95 32.10 2.98
CA PRO A 256 -35.90 32.40 4.39
C PRO A 256 -34.77 31.62 5.06
N LEU A 257 -33.85 32.38 5.64
CA LEU A 257 -32.89 31.92 6.64
C LEU A 257 -33.64 31.32 7.84
N ARG A 258 -33.44 30.03 8.14
CA ARG A 258 -33.62 29.51 9.51
C ARG A 258 -32.78 28.27 9.80
N ALA A 259 -32.05 28.41 10.91
CA ALA A 259 -31.62 27.40 11.88
C ALA A 259 -30.71 26.25 11.42
N PHE A 260 -29.45 26.38 11.84
CA PHE A 260 -28.49 25.32 12.08
C PHE A 260 -29.09 24.16 12.90
N VAL A 261 -28.58 22.95 12.63
CA VAL A 261 -28.87 21.64 13.24
C VAL A 261 -30.00 20.86 12.57
N SER A 262 -29.63 19.94 11.68
CA SER A 262 -29.97 18.49 11.73
C SER A 262 -29.71 17.85 10.37
N THR A 263 -28.86 16.82 10.36
CA THR A 263 -28.65 15.80 9.30
C THR A 263 -28.17 16.29 7.92
N PRO A 264 -27.03 15.80 7.40
CA PRO A 264 -26.75 15.93 5.98
C PRO A 264 -27.85 15.19 5.20
N PRO A 265 -28.40 15.76 4.12
CA PRO A 265 -29.30 15.03 3.24
C PRO A 265 -28.57 13.80 2.69
N PRO A 266 -29.28 12.70 2.36
CA PRO A 266 -28.66 11.59 1.64
C PRO A 266 -27.98 12.16 0.39
N TYR A 267 -26.71 11.80 0.19
CA TYR A 267 -25.96 12.20 -0.99
C TYR A 267 -26.62 11.54 -2.20
N VAL A 268 -27.58 12.25 -2.80
CA VAL A 268 -28.16 11.89 -4.08
C VAL A 268 -27.08 12.19 -5.10
N GLN A 269 -26.39 11.15 -5.57
CA GLN A 269 -25.57 11.29 -6.77
C GLN A 269 -26.46 11.88 -7.86
N PRO A 270 -26.05 12.97 -8.53
CA PRO A 270 -26.80 13.49 -9.65
C PRO A 270 -27.02 12.35 -10.64
N GLN A 271 -28.28 12.01 -10.94
CA GLN A 271 -28.59 11.14 -12.06
C GLN A 271 -28.02 11.83 -13.30
N ARG A 272 -26.86 11.35 -13.75
CA ARG A 272 -26.20 11.84 -14.96
C ARG A 272 -26.69 11.01 -16.15
N PRO A 273 -26.94 11.67 -17.29
CA PRO A 273 -27.62 11.10 -18.45
C PRO A 273 -26.87 9.94 -19.09
#